data_AF-A0A943HL12-F1
#
_entry.id   AF-A0A943HL12-F1
#
_cell.length_a   1.000
_cell.length_b   1.000
_cell.length_c   1.000
_cell.angle_alpha   90.00
_cell.angle_beta   90.00
_cell.angle_gamma   90.00
#
_symmetry.space_group_name_H-M   'P 1'
#
loop_
_entity.id
_entity.type
_entity.pdbx_description
1 polymer ?
#
loop_
_entity_poly.entity_id
_entity_poly.type
_entity_poly.pdbx_seq_one_letter_code
_entity_poly.pdbx_strand_id
1 'polypeptide(L)' 'MIKILGLKGVKNMSKTVVRKNESLDDALRRFKRAVTKAGTLQETRKREFYEKPSVKRKRKKPIF' A
#
# COMPACT_ATOMS: atom_id res chain seq x y z
N MET A 1 -30.13 0.23 8.56
CA MET A 1 -28.83 0.24 9.29
C MET A 1 -27.80 -0.48 8.45
N ILE A 2 -27.15 0.25 7.52
CA ILE A 2 -26.31 -0.35 6.47
C ILE A 2 -24.97 -0.76 7.07
N LYS A 3 -24.74 -2.07 7.12
CA LYS A 3 -23.52 -2.71 7.61
C LYS A 3 -22.40 -2.43 6.60
N ILE A 4 -21.48 -1.53 6.94
CA ILE A 4 -20.29 -1.20 6.15
C ILE A 4 -19.34 -2.41 6.17
N LEU A 5 -19.66 -3.44 5.38
CA LEU A 5 -18.77 -4.54 5.06
C LEU A 5 -17.83 -4.07 3.95
N GLY A 6 -16.53 -3.99 4.22
CA GLY A 6 -15.54 -4.11 3.15
C GLY A 6 -14.36 -3.14 3.12
N LEU A 7 -14.21 -2.19 4.04
CA LEU A 7 -13.02 -1.32 4.06
C LEU A 7 -11.80 -2.00 4.76
N LYS A 8 -11.43 -3.21 4.34
CA LYS A 8 -10.11 -3.83 4.67
C LYS A 8 -9.03 -3.33 3.70
N GLY A 9 -9.00 -2.04 3.40
CA GLY A 9 -8.21 -1.52 2.27
C GLY A 9 -7.31 -0.34 2.53
N VAL A 10 -7.46 0.39 3.65
CA VAL A 10 -6.66 1.57 3.95
C VAL A 10 -6.16 1.48 5.38
N LYS A 11 -5.33 0.48 5.67
CA LYS A 11 -4.86 0.28 7.05
C LYS A 11 -3.70 1.18 7.46
N ASN A 12 -2.94 1.81 6.57
CA ASN A 12 -1.82 2.68 6.98
C ASN A 12 -1.45 3.69 5.88
N MET A 13 -1.92 4.93 5.97
CA MET A 13 -1.25 6.06 5.31
C MET A 13 0.13 6.23 5.96
N SER A 14 1.21 6.27 5.19
CA SER A 14 2.55 6.44 5.74
C SER A 14 2.71 7.84 6.37
N LYS A 15 2.52 7.95 7.68
CA LYS A 15 2.72 9.20 8.43
C LYS A 15 4.15 9.27 8.94
N THR A 16 4.93 10.22 8.43
CA THR A 16 6.29 10.51 8.94
C THR A 16 6.25 11.82 9.74
N VAL A 17 6.57 11.76 11.03
CA VAL A 17 6.71 12.95 11.88
C VAL A 17 8.14 13.47 11.75
N VAL A 18 8.30 14.74 11.41
CA VAL A 18 9.61 15.40 11.29
C VAL A 18 10.23 15.57 12.68
N ARG A 19 11.48 15.16 12.86
CA ARG A 19 12.21 15.34 14.12
C ARG A 19 12.80 16.75 14.19
N LYS A 20 13.02 17.28 15.41
CA LYS A 20 13.40 18.69 15.65
C LYS A 20 14.78 19.13 15.10
N ASN A 21 15.56 18.26 14.45
CA ASN A 21 16.87 18.56 13.86
C ASN A 21 17.05 17.93 12.45
N GLU A 22 15.97 17.68 11.72
CA GLU A 22 16.06 17.11 10.37
C GLU A 22 15.82 18.17 9.30
N SER A 23 16.64 18.14 8.23
CA SER A 23 16.34 18.90 7.03
C SER A 23 15.06 18.38 6.38
N LEU A 24 14.29 19.27 5.77
CA LEU A 24 13.05 18.96 5.06
C LEU A 24 13.26 17.86 4.00
N ASP A 25 14.41 17.88 3.31
CA ASP A 25 14.75 16.89 2.28
C ASP A 25 14.93 15.48 2.83
N ASP A 26 15.51 15.33 4.02
CA ASP A 26 15.70 14.03 4.66
C ASP A 26 14.36 13.44 5.13
N ALA A 27 13.48 14.28 5.67
CA ALA A 27 12.12 13.88 6.01
C ALA A 27 11.34 13.44 4.75
N LEU A 28 11.46 14.19 3.65
CA LEU A 28 10.82 13.87 2.38
C LEU A 28 11.35 12.56 1.78
N ARG A 29 12.66 12.30 1.88
CA ARG A 29 13.27 11.05 1.42
C ARG A 29 12.73 9.85 2.18
N ARG A 30 12.56 9.95 3.51
CA ARG A 30 11.99 8.88 4.33
C ARG A 30 10.51 8.66 4.03
N PHE A 31 9.75 9.73 3.85
CA PHE A 31 8.35 9.66 3.43
C PHE A 31 8.20 8.94 2.09
N LYS A 32 8.97 9.32 1.07
CA LYS A 32 8.96 8.65 -0.24
C LYS A 32 9.28 7.16 -0.12
N ARG A 33 10.28 6.77 0.67
CA ARG A 33 10.59 5.36 0.95
C ARG A 33 9.42 4.63 1.64
N ALA A 34 8.78 5.26 2.61
CA ALA A 34 7.65 4.68 3.33
C ALA A 34 6.44 4.46 2.41
N VAL A 35 6.13 5.42 1.52
CA VAL A 35 5.07 5.30 0.50
C VAL A 35 5.36 4.16 -0.47
N THR A 36 6.60 4.05 -0.97
CA THR A 36 6.99 2.95 -1.87
C THR A 36 6.90 1.60 -1.18
N LYS A 37 7.34 1.51 0.08
CA LYS A 37 7.26 0.29 0.90
C LYS A 37 5.82 -0.13 1.20
N ALA A 38 4.92 0.83 1.39
CA ALA A 38 3.50 0.55 1.61
C ALA A 38 2.84 -0.11 0.38
N GLY A 39 3.46 0.00 -0.80
CA GLY A 39 2.98 -0.68 -2.01
C GLY A 39 1.62 -0.19 -2.49
N THR A 40 1.13 0.93 -1.97
CA THR A 40 -0.21 1.48 -2.26
C THR A 40 -0.43 1.65 -3.76
N LEU A 41 0.57 2.17 -4.48
CA LEU A 41 0.52 2.34 -5.94
C LEU A 41 0.51 1.00 -6.69
N GLN A 42 1.24 -0.01 -6.20
CA GLN A 42 1.24 -1.35 -6.80
C GLN A 42 -0.09 -2.06 -6.55
N GLU A 43 -0.72 -1.81 -5.41
CA GLU A 43 -2.03 -2.36 -5.08
C GLU A 43 -3.15 -1.72 -5.90
N THR A 44 -3.12 -0.40 -6.13
CA THR A 44 -4.04 0.28 -7.05
C THR A 44 -3.97 -0.34 -8.45
N ARG A 45 -2.76 -0.47 -9.01
CA ARG A 45 -2.56 -1.09 -10.34
C ARG A 45 -3.08 -2.53 -10.43
N LYS A 46 -3.01 -3.31 -9.34
CA LYS A 46 -3.55 -4.68 -9.28
C LYS A 46 -5.07 -4.73 -9.15
N ARG A 47 -5.71 -3.63 -8.74
CA ARG A 47 -7.16 -3.51 -8.54
C ARG A 47 -7.86 -2.79 -9.70
N GLU A 48 -7.11 -2.14 -10.59
CA GLU A 48 -7.64 -1.46 -11.78
C GLU A 48 -8.38 -2.41 -12.74
N PHE A 49 -7.96 -3.68 -12.82
CA PHE A 49 -8.60 -4.69 -13.67
C PHE A 49 -9.11 -5.87 -12.85
N TYR A 50 -10.28 -6.39 -13.19
CA TYR A 50 -10.82 -7.60 -12.55
C TYR A 50 -9.96 -8.81 -12.91
N GLU A 51 -9.33 -9.41 -11.91
CA GLU A 51 -8.61 -10.68 -12.06
C GLU A 51 -9.46 -11.83 -11.53
N LYS A 52 -9.76 -12.81 -12.39
CA LYS A 52 -10.49 -14.02 -12.00
C LYS A 52 -9.78 -14.72 -10.82
N PRO A 53 -10.52 -15.21 -9.80
CA PRO A 53 -9.94 -15.78 -8.58
C PRO A 53 -8.91 -16.91 -8.81
N SER A 54 -9.09 -17.70 -9.86
CA SER A 54 -8.16 -18.78 -10.24
C SER A 54 -6.79 -18.25 -10.66
N VAL A 55 -6.75 -17.17 -11.47
CA VAL A 55 -5.51 -16.54 -11.94
C VAL A 55 -4.75 -15.90 -10.77
N LYS A 56 -5.48 -15.22 -9.87
CA LYS A 56 -4.94 -14.66 -8.63
C LYS A 56 -4.32 -15.73 -7.72
N ARG A 57 -4.98 -16.90 -7.58
CA ARG A 57 -4.45 -18.04 -6.82
C ARG A 57 -3.20 -18.63 -7.49
N LYS A 58 -3.16 -18.72 -8.82
CA LYS A 58 -1.98 -19.21 -9.57
C LYS A 58 -0.77 -18.30 -9.39
N ARG A 59 -0.93 -16.97 -9.48
CA ARG A 59 0.16 -16.00 -9.27
C ARG A 59 0.68 -15.94 -7.82
N LYS A 60 -0.18 -16.24 -6.84
CA LYS A 60 0.20 -16.24 -5.42
C LYS A 60 0.88 -17.52 -4.95
N LYS A 61 0.76 -18.61 -5.71
CA LYS A 61 1.51 -19.84 -5.41
C LYS A 61 2.94 -19.63 -5.93
N PRO A 62 3.94 -19.51 -5.05
CA PRO A 62 5.31 -19.67 -5.49
C PRO A 62 5.42 -21.05 -6.13
N ILE A 63 5.97 -21.11 -7.34
CA ILE A 63 6.47 -22.36 -7.89
C ILE A 63 7.67 -22.68 -7.00
N PHE A 64 7.58 -23.79 -6.26
CA PHE A 64 8.67 -24.25 -5.42
C PHE A 64 9.89 -24.55 -6.28
#